data_AF-A0A9W7CXU7-F1
#
_entry.id   AF-A0A9W7CXU7-F1
#
_cell.length_a   1.000
_cell.length_b   1.000
_cell.length_c   1.000
_cell.angle_alpha   90.00
_cell.angle_beta   90.00
_cell.angle_gamma   90.00
#
_symmetry.space_group_name_H-M   'P 1'
#
loop_
_entity.id
_entity.type
_entity.pdbx_description
1 polymer ?
#
loop_
_entity_poly.entity_id
_entity_poly.type
_entity_poly.pdbx_seq_one_letter_code
_entity_poly.pdbx_strand_id
1 'polypeptide(L)'
;MAGHPPMTNKLRDSGASLCSRRRMWLWVGLVSAIALVSLLNVFESLASFQFASTTSAGSRENVKFKGSTDHFGGKDLQMFPVGFHRFRQGVHHQVRDEYEDDEQPNEAAERVAPPMQWPPRKGSKEQCLYVMDYGLVERLNNSSQSFCSAGNETSNHSPYTYFHVPEAGVSATVLENFELDLRGAEIAQDIDNLADDGGGHDPRFRYVKNSAFCSCAEPQNREHGAPDIWKDYFAGGPGDKDPNCEDFQDTVGDKLTVTRAVVMVRKDDHNPFFQFSAMFNAWVVMKTIGWDRNTTQLVTLDRALPTPVDDFRHALLGPERPVIRGEEFQDRVVHFDSALLPPYETTGPLMSHLNDNQPCRANAMIADFRDAALKSLGVTPRNTKTNPQRCLVTIISRRPYGGRRIQRVWQNEGEILDRMREEYRDAYRFGECEFQSLEFANMSMHDQMRAMVDSDAVIGMHGAGMVNVMWTRPETLIVEIFPRRRYRWGYRNLCQYLGCKWHEFRSGRDVRVHTFDPNDMDKEILYPQWRSFFDPLFREALYKLEEKVGSS
;
A
#
# COMPACT_ATOMS: atom_id res chain seq x y z
N MET A 1 14.20 33.08 56.50
CA MET A 1 14.04 34.56 56.50
C MET A 1 15.29 35.17 55.92
N ALA A 2 15.13 36.04 54.91
CA ALA A 2 16.03 37.06 54.36
C ALA A 2 17.53 36.68 54.18
N GLY A 3 18.18 36.74 53.02
CA GLY A 3 17.94 37.59 51.86
C GLY A 3 19.22 38.38 51.57
N HIS A 4 19.97 37.97 50.52
CA HIS A 4 20.88 38.76 49.66
C HIS A 4 22.01 39.63 50.29
N PRO A 5 22.96 40.21 49.51
CA PRO A 5 23.63 39.88 48.22
C PRO A 5 25.19 40.08 48.42
N PRO A 6 26.09 40.57 47.51
CA PRO A 6 26.13 40.78 46.05
C PRO A 6 27.45 40.35 45.33
N MET A 7 27.40 40.51 44.00
CA MET A 7 28.41 40.80 42.96
C MET A 7 29.94 40.98 43.22
N THR A 8 30.70 40.32 42.32
CA THR A 8 31.80 40.81 41.43
C THR A 8 33.30 40.76 41.80
N ASN A 9 34.05 40.21 40.80
CA ASN A 9 35.40 40.57 40.32
C ASN A 9 36.59 40.21 41.24
N LYS A 10 37.71 39.60 40.79
CA LYS A 10 38.53 39.78 39.58
C LYS A 10 39.72 38.80 39.63
N LEU A 11 40.29 38.40 38.47
CA LEU A 11 41.73 38.13 38.16
C LEU A 11 42.50 37.12 39.08
N ARG A 12 43.33 36.17 38.64
CA ARG A 12 44.32 36.17 37.56
C ARG A 12 45.05 34.81 37.55
N ASP A 13 45.62 34.49 36.38
CA ASP A 13 46.87 33.77 36.16
C ASP A 13 47.03 32.23 36.26
N SER A 14 47.84 31.78 35.29
CA SER A 14 48.59 30.53 35.12
C SER A 14 47.77 29.31 34.68
N GLY A 15 48.08 28.63 33.56
CA GLY A 15 49.34 28.54 32.85
C GLY A 15 49.81 27.09 32.86
N ALA A 16 49.53 26.39 31.76
CA ALA A 16 50.06 25.09 31.34
C ALA A 16 49.55 23.82 32.06
N SER A 17 48.93 22.92 31.29
CA SER A 17 49.69 21.72 30.88
C SER A 17 49.21 21.17 29.55
N LEU A 18 50.20 20.89 28.70
CA LEU A 18 50.07 20.21 27.42
C LEU A 18 49.60 18.76 27.64
N CYS A 19 48.29 18.53 27.73
CA CYS A 19 47.75 17.17 27.65
C CYS A 19 46.37 17.08 26.98
N SER A 20 45.92 18.14 26.31
CA SER A 20 44.61 18.20 25.66
C SER A 20 44.67 18.18 24.12
N ARG A 21 45.77 18.64 23.51
CA ARG A 21 45.87 18.73 22.04
C ARG A 21 46.08 17.38 21.33
N ARG A 22 46.62 16.33 21.97
CA ARG A 22 46.75 15.00 21.32
C ARG A 22 45.44 14.20 21.26
N ARG A 23 44.46 14.47 22.12
CA ARG A 23 43.15 13.78 22.10
C ARG A 23 42.19 14.36 21.07
N MET A 24 42.33 15.63 20.70
CA MET A 24 41.44 16.26 19.71
C MET A 24 41.79 15.85 18.27
N TRP A 25 43.08 15.63 17.95
CA TRP A 25 43.50 15.13 16.63
C TRP A 25 43.16 13.64 16.41
N LEU A 26 43.16 12.82 17.47
CA LEU A 26 42.73 11.42 17.39
C LEU A 26 41.22 11.29 17.19
N TRP A 27 40.41 12.18 17.79
CA TRP A 27 38.96 12.19 17.59
C TRP A 27 38.55 12.71 16.21
N VAL A 28 39.19 13.77 15.71
CA VAL A 28 38.95 14.26 14.33
C VAL A 28 39.43 13.23 13.30
N GLY A 29 40.57 12.57 13.53
CA GLY A 29 41.05 11.49 12.66
C GLY A 29 40.14 10.26 12.63
N LEU A 30 39.56 9.86 13.77
CA LEU A 30 38.66 8.71 13.84
C LEU A 30 37.30 8.99 13.19
N VAL A 31 36.75 10.19 13.39
CA VAL A 31 35.48 10.61 12.76
C VAL A 31 35.65 10.80 11.25
N SER A 32 36.79 11.31 10.79
CA SER A 32 37.11 11.39 9.36
C SER A 32 37.38 10.02 8.71
N ALA A 33 37.97 9.06 9.43
CA ALA A 33 38.17 7.70 8.91
C ALA A 33 36.86 6.91 8.80
N ILE A 34 35.93 7.07 9.75
CA ILE A 34 34.60 6.43 9.68
C ILE A 34 33.75 7.06 8.57
N ALA A 35 33.86 8.37 8.35
CA ALA A 35 33.22 9.04 7.22
C ALA A 35 33.84 8.62 5.87
N LEU A 36 35.16 8.42 5.78
CA LEU A 36 35.81 7.96 4.55
C LEU A 36 35.50 6.49 4.22
N VAL A 37 35.42 5.60 5.22
CA VAL A 37 35.03 4.20 5.02
C VAL A 37 33.54 4.09 4.66
N SER A 38 32.70 5.00 5.16
CA SER A 38 31.30 5.08 4.78
C SER A 38 31.12 5.64 3.36
N LEU A 39 31.94 6.61 2.94
CA LEU A 39 31.94 7.13 1.56
C LEU A 39 32.56 6.13 0.56
N LEU A 40 33.58 5.37 0.94
CA LEU A 40 34.18 4.33 0.07
C LEU A 40 33.25 3.12 -0.11
N ASN A 41 32.46 2.74 0.91
CA ASN A 41 31.42 1.71 0.75
C ASN A 41 30.23 2.17 -0.11
N VAL A 42 29.96 3.48 -0.19
CA VAL A 42 28.96 4.02 -1.12
C VAL A 42 29.48 4.05 -2.56
N PHE A 43 30.79 4.23 -2.77
CA PHE A 43 31.40 4.19 -4.11
C PHE A 43 31.70 2.77 -4.62
N GLU A 44 31.95 1.76 -3.76
CA GLU A 44 32.01 0.36 -4.21
C GLU A 44 30.63 -0.20 -4.60
N SER A 45 29.55 0.31 -4.00
CA SER A 45 28.18 -0.02 -4.42
C SER A 45 27.76 0.67 -5.72
N LEU A 46 28.49 1.69 -6.18
CA LEU A 46 28.24 2.41 -7.45
C LEU A 46 29.24 2.03 -8.57
N ALA A 47 30.36 1.37 -8.24
CA ALA A 47 31.32 0.84 -9.21
C ALA A 47 31.01 -0.60 -9.68
N SER A 48 29.92 -1.20 -9.20
CA SER A 48 29.47 -2.55 -9.63
C SER A 48 28.64 -2.54 -10.93
N PHE A 49 28.42 -1.38 -11.56
CA PHE A 49 27.78 -1.27 -12.88
C PHE A 49 28.78 -0.68 -13.88
N GLN A 50 29.69 -1.53 -14.38
CA GLN A 50 30.34 -1.33 -15.66
C GLN A 50 30.08 -2.54 -16.56
N PHE A 51 29.61 -2.22 -17.77
CA PHE A 51 29.36 -3.09 -18.90
C PHE A 51 30.51 -4.09 -19.14
N ALA A 52 30.16 -5.37 -19.28
CA ALA A 52 30.96 -6.34 -20.01
C ALA A 52 30.07 -7.03 -21.05
N SER A 53 30.17 -6.55 -22.29
CA SER A 53 29.84 -7.33 -23.47
C SER A 53 30.91 -8.42 -23.64
N THR A 54 30.53 -9.68 -23.83
CA THR A 54 31.07 -10.54 -24.91
C THR A 54 30.45 -11.94 -24.93
N THR A 55 30.04 -12.28 -26.16
CA THR A 55 30.03 -13.56 -26.90
C THR A 55 30.49 -14.88 -26.26
N SER A 56 29.85 -15.94 -26.77
CA SER A 56 29.96 -17.38 -26.52
C SER A 56 31.35 -18.04 -26.53
N ALA A 57 31.52 -19.10 -25.72
CA ALA A 57 31.77 -20.50 -26.15
C ALA A 57 32.33 -21.39 -25.01
N GLY A 58 31.81 -22.64 -24.89
CA GLY A 58 32.65 -23.84 -24.75
C GLY A 58 33.05 -24.41 -23.37
N SER A 59 32.40 -25.53 -23.02
CA SER A 59 32.96 -26.79 -22.44
C SER A 59 33.11 -27.03 -20.91
N ARG A 60 32.47 -28.15 -20.48
CA ARG A 60 32.75 -29.20 -19.46
C ARG A 60 34.06 -29.03 -18.63
N GLU A 61 34.15 -29.29 -17.33
CA GLU A 61 33.93 -30.57 -16.61
C GLU A 61 34.23 -30.42 -15.08
N ASN A 62 33.82 -31.45 -14.32
CA ASN A 62 33.82 -31.70 -12.86
C ASN A 62 35.01 -31.27 -11.97
N VAL A 63 34.75 -31.08 -10.64
CA VAL A 63 35.27 -31.91 -9.52
C VAL A 63 34.81 -31.40 -8.11
N LYS A 64 34.52 -32.37 -7.22
CA LYS A 64 34.08 -32.34 -5.81
C LYS A 64 35.16 -31.95 -4.78
N PHE A 65 34.71 -31.48 -3.59
CA PHE A 65 35.05 -31.85 -2.18
C PHE A 65 34.99 -30.60 -1.27
N LYS A 66 34.74 -30.57 0.05
CA LYS A 66 34.08 -31.40 1.10
C LYS A 66 34.35 -30.66 2.44
N GLY A 67 33.36 -30.58 3.34
CA GLY A 67 33.53 -30.34 4.80
C GLY A 67 33.80 -28.89 5.23
N SER A 68 33.47 -28.42 6.43
CA SER A 68 32.85 -29.00 7.62
C SER A 68 32.39 -27.86 8.54
N THR A 69 31.37 -28.16 9.34
CA THR A 69 30.99 -27.68 10.70
C THR A 69 32.11 -27.03 11.56
N ASP A 70 31.91 -26.22 12.62
CA ASP A 70 30.79 -25.97 13.52
C ASP A 70 31.13 -24.82 14.51
N HIS A 71 30.09 -24.32 15.18
CA HIS A 71 30.04 -23.85 16.59
C HIS A 71 30.78 -22.60 17.11
N PHE A 72 29.97 -21.65 17.63
CA PHE A 72 29.99 -21.06 19.00
C PHE A 72 28.64 -20.30 19.13
N GLY A 73 27.79 -20.38 20.17
CA GLY A 73 27.87 -20.97 21.49
C GLY A 73 27.49 -19.93 22.57
N GLY A 74 26.20 -19.86 22.94
CA GLY A 74 25.68 -19.32 24.22
C GLY A 74 25.66 -17.79 24.42
N LYS A 75 24.86 -17.16 25.29
CA LYS A 75 23.87 -17.55 26.32
C LYS A 75 23.25 -16.21 26.82
N ASP A 76 21.92 -16.10 26.90
CA ASP A 76 21.10 -16.03 28.13
C ASP A 76 20.86 -14.64 28.76
N LEU A 77 19.64 -14.52 29.33
CA LEU A 77 19.12 -13.68 30.43
C LEU A 77 17.92 -12.81 30.03
N GLN A 78 16.68 -13.33 30.14
CA GLN A 78 15.80 -13.37 31.34
C GLN A 78 15.17 -12.01 31.67
N MET A 79 13.88 -11.82 31.38
CA MET A 79 12.69 -12.09 32.23
C MET A 79 12.48 -11.08 33.36
N PHE A 80 11.27 -10.48 33.43
CA PHE A 80 10.35 -10.41 34.58
C PHE A 80 9.07 -9.58 34.21
N PRO A 81 7.94 -9.68 34.96
CA PRO A 81 6.61 -9.98 34.39
C PRO A 81 5.48 -9.05 34.90
N VAL A 82 4.22 -9.50 34.68
CA VAL A 82 2.96 -9.14 35.39
C VAL A 82 2.29 -7.83 34.92
N GLY A 83 0.98 -7.74 34.66
CA GLY A 83 -0.13 -8.68 34.82
C GLY A 83 -1.41 -8.14 34.19
N PHE A 84 -2.36 -9.05 33.97
CA PHE A 84 -3.69 -8.78 33.44
C PHE A 84 -4.62 -8.22 34.52
N HIS A 85 -5.39 -7.17 34.19
CA HIS A 85 -6.77 -7.03 34.67
C HIS A 85 -7.62 -6.14 33.74
N ARG A 86 -8.74 -6.75 33.29
CA ARG A 86 -10.06 -6.19 32.94
C ARG A 86 -10.15 -4.77 32.35
N PHE A 87 -10.56 -4.70 31.09
CA PHE A 87 -11.66 -3.80 30.67
C PHE A 87 -12.56 -4.53 29.66
N ARG A 88 -13.82 -4.70 30.05
CA ARG A 88 -14.94 -5.23 29.26
C ARG A 88 -15.99 -4.13 29.32
N GLN A 89 -16.27 -3.46 28.21
CA GLN A 89 -17.58 -2.89 27.81
C GLN A 89 -17.42 -1.79 26.76
N GLY A 90 -18.31 -1.83 25.76
CA GLY A 90 -18.64 -0.73 24.86
C GLY A 90 -18.06 -0.88 23.46
N VAL A 91 -18.73 -1.59 22.55
CA VAL A 91 -19.59 -1.00 21.51
C VAL A 91 -20.42 -2.15 20.90
N HIS A 92 -21.71 -2.17 21.23
CA HIS A 92 -22.72 -2.88 20.44
C HIS A 92 -23.08 -1.97 19.26
N HIS A 93 -22.75 -2.36 18.03
CA HIS A 93 -23.52 -1.93 16.86
C HIS A 93 -24.22 -3.16 16.32
N GLN A 94 -25.54 -3.10 16.48
CA GLN A 94 -26.49 -4.15 16.24
C GLN A 94 -26.75 -4.22 14.74
N VAL A 95 -26.63 -5.44 14.24
CA VAL A 95 -27.02 -5.91 12.92
C VAL A 95 -28.44 -5.43 12.62
N ARG A 96 -28.63 -4.87 11.43
CA ARG A 96 -29.94 -4.74 10.80
C ARG A 96 -29.81 -5.32 9.39
N ASP A 97 -30.42 -6.49 9.21
CA ASP A 97 -30.73 -7.06 7.90
C ASP A 97 -31.68 -6.10 7.19
N GLU A 98 -31.47 -5.85 5.91
CA GLU A 98 -32.53 -5.36 5.00
C GLU A 98 -32.07 -5.61 3.54
N TYR A 99 -32.78 -6.52 2.88
CA TYR A 99 -33.12 -6.40 1.46
C TYR A 99 -34.33 -5.47 1.37
N GLU A 100 -34.42 -4.73 0.25
CA GLU A 100 -35.51 -3.87 -0.23
C GLU A 100 -35.35 -2.34 -0.01
N ASP A 101 -35.05 -1.69 -1.15
CA ASP A 101 -35.50 -0.41 -1.70
C ASP A 101 -35.42 0.92 -0.91
N ASP A 102 -34.73 1.87 -1.58
CA ASP A 102 -35.01 3.31 -1.67
C ASP A 102 -35.64 4.01 -0.46
N GLU A 103 -34.83 4.29 0.57
CA GLU A 103 -34.94 5.55 1.30
C GLU A 103 -33.54 6.15 1.50
N GLN A 104 -33.35 7.38 1.01
CA GLN A 104 -32.17 8.19 1.30
C GLN A 104 -31.99 8.30 2.83
N PRO A 105 -30.85 7.88 3.40
CA PRO A 105 -30.57 8.22 4.77
C PRO A 105 -30.15 9.68 4.79
N ASN A 106 -31.03 10.52 5.31
CA ASN A 106 -30.70 11.86 5.79
C ASN A 106 -29.86 11.70 7.07
N GLU A 107 -28.67 11.10 6.96
CA GLU A 107 -27.69 11.08 8.03
C GLU A 107 -27.07 12.47 8.13
N ALA A 108 -27.49 13.22 9.13
CA ALA A 108 -26.65 14.27 9.67
C ALA A 108 -25.38 13.60 10.18
N ALA A 109 -24.38 13.47 9.29
CA ALA A 109 -23.06 12.95 9.61
C ALA A 109 -22.59 13.64 10.88
N GLU A 110 -22.48 12.88 11.97
CA GLU A 110 -22.00 13.38 13.25
C GLU A 110 -20.65 14.02 12.98
N ARG A 111 -20.58 15.35 13.05
CA ARG A 111 -19.36 16.08 12.69
C ARG A 111 -18.24 15.55 13.57
N VAL A 112 -17.22 14.98 12.96
CA VAL A 112 -16.00 14.60 13.66
C VAL A 112 -15.53 15.86 14.41
N ALA A 113 -15.33 15.74 15.72
CA ALA A 113 -14.84 16.88 16.51
C ALA A 113 -13.50 17.36 15.92
N PRO A 114 -13.05 18.61 16.14
CA PRO A 114 -11.71 19.00 15.74
C PRO A 114 -10.64 18.34 16.64
N PRO A 115 -9.42 18.07 16.13
CA PRO A 115 -8.36 17.49 16.95
C PRO A 115 -7.93 18.47 18.06
N MET A 116 -7.69 17.96 19.27
CA MET A 116 -7.16 18.76 20.38
C MET A 116 -5.74 19.29 20.12
N GLN A 117 -4.94 18.57 19.31
CA GLN A 117 -3.56 18.91 18.96
C GLN A 117 -3.25 18.46 17.53
N TRP A 118 -2.56 19.30 16.75
CA TRP A 118 -2.01 18.96 15.43
C TRP A 118 -0.51 19.31 15.35
N PRO A 119 0.36 18.42 14.85
CA PRO A 119 0.09 17.03 14.47
C PRO A 119 -0.31 16.16 15.67
N PRO A 120 -1.11 15.09 15.46
CA PRO A 120 -1.48 14.19 16.53
C PRO A 120 -0.26 13.43 17.07
N ARG A 121 -0.30 13.04 18.34
CA ARG A 121 0.78 12.23 18.93
C ARG A 121 0.82 10.87 18.25
N LYS A 122 2.01 10.42 17.86
CA LYS A 122 2.20 9.07 17.32
C LYS A 122 1.70 8.03 18.32
N GLY A 123 0.85 7.11 17.87
CA GLY A 123 0.24 6.11 18.75
C GLY A 123 -1.17 6.47 19.25
N SER A 124 -1.63 7.72 19.07
CA SER A 124 -2.86 8.19 19.72
C SER A 124 -4.14 7.85 18.96
N LYS A 125 -5.28 7.96 19.65
CA LYS A 125 -6.61 7.79 19.03
C LYS A 125 -6.85 8.85 17.96
N GLU A 126 -6.40 10.07 18.20
CA GLU A 126 -6.46 11.18 17.24
C GLU A 126 -5.64 10.88 15.99
N GLN A 127 -4.45 10.27 16.12
CA GLN A 127 -3.69 9.86 14.93
C GLN A 127 -4.53 8.88 14.10
N CYS A 128 -5.13 7.87 14.72
CA CYS A 128 -5.97 6.92 14.01
C CYS A 128 -7.17 7.59 13.34
N LEU A 129 -7.81 8.53 14.01
CA LEU A 129 -8.99 9.22 13.48
C LEU A 129 -8.67 10.16 12.31
N TYR A 130 -7.66 11.02 12.44
CA TYR A 130 -7.42 12.10 11.46
C TYR A 130 -6.37 11.79 10.39
N VAL A 131 -5.60 10.71 10.56
CA VAL A 131 -4.59 10.29 9.57
C VAL A 131 -5.07 9.10 8.75
N MET A 132 -6.00 8.30 9.30
CA MET A 132 -6.35 6.98 8.76
C MET A 132 -7.84 6.75 8.58
N ASP A 133 -8.70 7.48 9.27
CA ASP A 133 -10.15 7.30 9.27
C ASP A 133 -10.84 8.60 8.87
N TYR A 134 -12.15 8.71 9.09
CA TYR A 134 -12.97 9.82 8.59
C TYR A 134 -12.56 11.23 9.03
N GLY A 135 -11.77 11.37 10.10
CA GLY A 135 -11.13 12.65 10.41
C GLY A 135 -10.21 13.15 9.28
N LEU A 136 -9.62 12.25 8.50
CA LEU A 136 -8.78 12.59 7.34
C LEU A 136 -9.55 13.38 6.28
N VAL A 137 -10.83 13.07 6.04
CA VAL A 137 -11.66 13.79 5.06
C VAL A 137 -11.81 15.26 5.45
N GLU A 138 -12.09 15.52 6.73
CA GLU A 138 -12.16 16.87 7.28
C GLU A 138 -10.80 17.59 7.18
N ARG A 139 -9.69 16.88 7.49
CA ARG A 139 -8.35 17.44 7.38
C ARG A 139 -7.97 17.79 5.95
N LEU A 140 -8.31 16.93 4.98
CA LEU A 140 -8.07 17.20 3.58
C LEU A 140 -8.82 18.45 3.14
N ASN A 141 -10.12 18.52 3.42
CA ASN A 141 -10.94 19.68 3.07
C ASN A 141 -10.36 20.99 3.64
N ASN A 142 -9.95 20.96 4.92
CA ASN A 142 -9.34 22.10 5.61
C ASN A 142 -7.87 22.39 5.20
N SER A 143 -7.21 21.46 4.51
CA SER A 143 -5.82 21.62 4.04
C SER A 143 -5.72 22.21 2.64
N SER A 144 -6.86 22.40 1.97
CA SER A 144 -6.90 22.82 0.57
C SER A 144 -6.29 24.21 0.35
N GLN A 145 -5.54 24.34 -0.73
CA GLN A 145 -4.98 25.60 -1.22
C GLN A 145 -5.34 25.76 -2.68
N SER A 146 -5.95 26.89 -3.03
CA SER A 146 -6.27 27.21 -4.42
C SER A 146 -5.16 28.00 -5.06
N PHE A 147 -4.83 27.61 -6.28
CA PHE A 147 -3.84 28.24 -7.13
C PHE A 147 -4.55 28.69 -8.40
N CYS A 148 -3.95 29.67 -9.08
CA CYS A 148 -4.49 30.16 -10.33
C CYS A 148 -5.97 30.53 -10.16
N SER A 149 -6.36 31.38 -9.20
CA SER A 149 -7.78 31.70 -8.94
C SER A 149 -8.17 33.12 -9.36
N ALA A 150 -7.21 33.98 -9.72
CA ALA A 150 -7.44 35.35 -10.11
C ALA A 150 -7.27 35.52 -11.63
N GLY A 151 -8.35 35.91 -12.31
CA GLY A 151 -8.37 36.30 -13.73
C GLY A 151 -9.58 37.19 -14.01
N ASN A 152 -9.38 38.24 -14.82
CA ASN A 152 -10.48 39.12 -15.26
C ASN A 152 -11.46 38.34 -16.17
N GLU A 153 -12.76 38.54 -15.91
CA GLU A 153 -14.04 38.07 -16.53
C GLU A 153 -14.11 37.54 -17.99
N THR A 154 -13.08 36.85 -18.49
CA THR A 154 -13.07 36.27 -19.85
C THR A 154 -12.83 34.76 -19.80
N SER A 155 -13.84 34.04 -19.29
CA SER A 155 -14.24 32.63 -19.48
C SER A 155 -13.25 31.45 -19.71
N ASN A 156 -11.92 31.61 -19.72
CA ASN A 156 -10.96 30.51 -19.93
C ASN A 156 -9.88 30.53 -18.85
N HIS A 157 -10.25 30.39 -17.58
CA HIS A 157 -9.30 30.32 -16.47
C HIS A 157 -9.04 28.87 -16.07
N SER A 158 -7.85 28.56 -15.54
CA SER A 158 -7.48 27.16 -15.18
C SER A 158 -7.17 27.00 -13.68
N PRO A 159 -8.14 27.28 -12.78
CA PRO A 159 -7.92 27.16 -11.35
C PRO A 159 -7.64 25.71 -10.96
N TYR A 160 -6.83 25.54 -9.92
CA TYR A 160 -6.67 24.23 -9.32
C TYR A 160 -6.55 24.29 -7.81
N THR A 161 -6.99 23.22 -7.16
CA THR A 161 -6.99 23.08 -5.71
C THR A 161 -6.10 21.92 -5.30
N TYR A 162 -5.09 22.21 -4.49
CA TYR A 162 -4.16 21.23 -3.94
C TYR A 162 -4.55 20.87 -2.51
N PHE A 163 -4.63 19.58 -2.21
CA PHE A 163 -4.93 19.03 -0.90
C PHE A 163 -3.67 18.37 -0.36
N HIS A 164 -3.27 18.68 0.88
CA HIS A 164 -2.03 18.16 1.44
C HIS A 164 -2.12 17.90 2.94
N VAL A 165 -2.04 16.62 3.32
CA VAL A 165 -1.95 16.18 4.71
C VAL A 165 -0.67 15.35 4.85
N PRO A 166 0.47 15.99 5.17
CA PRO A 166 1.78 15.32 5.19
C PRO A 166 1.84 14.19 6.21
N GLU A 167 1.15 14.31 7.35
CA GLU A 167 1.06 13.28 8.38
C GLU A 167 0.38 11.99 7.88
N ALA A 168 -0.51 12.10 6.89
CA ALA A 168 -1.16 10.98 6.22
C ALA A 168 -0.45 10.55 4.94
N GLY A 169 0.60 11.28 4.53
CA GLY A 169 1.24 11.11 3.24
C GLY A 169 0.25 11.28 2.09
N VAL A 170 -0.75 12.17 2.21
CA VAL A 170 -1.77 12.38 1.19
C VAL A 170 -1.51 13.71 0.49
N SER A 171 -1.36 13.67 -0.83
CA SER A 171 -1.34 14.83 -1.70
C SER A 171 -2.24 14.56 -2.90
N ALA A 172 -3.12 15.50 -3.23
CA ALA A 172 -4.02 15.37 -4.37
C ALA A 172 -4.30 16.73 -4.99
N THR A 173 -4.65 16.76 -6.27
CA THR A 173 -4.94 18.01 -6.98
C THR A 173 -6.22 17.88 -7.80
N VAL A 174 -7.14 18.84 -7.66
CA VAL A 174 -8.25 19.01 -8.61
C VAL A 174 -7.88 20.14 -9.56
N LEU A 175 -7.81 19.84 -10.85
CA LEU A 175 -7.48 20.76 -11.95
C LEU A 175 -8.77 21.10 -12.71
N GLU A 176 -8.95 22.35 -13.09
CA GLU A 176 -10.03 22.79 -13.99
C GLU A 176 -9.44 23.36 -15.27
N ASN A 177 -10.07 23.07 -16.42
CA ASN A 177 -9.73 23.60 -17.73
C ASN A 177 -8.23 23.49 -18.05
N PHE A 178 -7.72 22.27 -18.14
CA PHE A 178 -6.28 21.98 -18.24
C PHE A 178 -5.98 21.11 -19.47
N GLU A 179 -4.84 21.31 -20.11
CA GLU A 179 -4.42 20.51 -21.28
C GLU A 179 -3.11 19.77 -21.04
N LEU A 180 -3.03 18.56 -21.58
CA LEU A 180 -1.81 17.75 -21.66
C LEU A 180 -1.53 17.41 -23.12
N ASP A 181 -0.39 17.84 -23.64
CA ASP A 181 0.13 17.42 -24.93
C ASP A 181 0.99 16.17 -24.77
N LEU A 182 0.43 15.04 -25.16
CA LEU A 182 1.05 13.72 -25.08
C LEU A 182 1.56 13.26 -26.46
N ARG A 183 1.74 14.21 -27.40
CA ARG A 183 2.34 13.93 -28.70
C ARG A 183 3.81 13.56 -28.57
N GLY A 184 4.16 12.38 -29.09
CA GLY A 184 5.51 11.85 -28.93
C GLY A 184 5.88 11.50 -27.48
N ALA A 185 4.90 11.35 -26.58
CA ALA A 185 5.16 10.90 -25.22
C ALA A 185 5.73 9.48 -25.23
N GLU A 186 6.90 9.31 -24.61
CA GLU A 186 7.58 8.01 -24.50
C GLU A 186 7.25 7.32 -23.18
N ILE A 187 7.19 5.99 -23.19
CA ILE A 187 7.08 5.18 -21.96
C ILE A 187 8.44 5.05 -21.31
N ALA A 188 8.48 5.07 -19.97
CA ALA A 188 9.75 4.94 -19.27
C ALA A 188 10.38 3.56 -19.43
N GLN A 189 9.65 2.51 -19.13
CA GLN A 189 10.11 1.15 -19.36
C GLN A 189 8.90 0.23 -19.50
N ASP A 190 8.63 -0.21 -20.74
CA ASP A 190 7.50 -1.09 -21.08
C ASP A 190 7.87 -2.58 -20.90
N ILE A 191 6.85 -3.43 -20.87
CA ILE A 191 6.97 -4.89 -20.91
C ILE A 191 6.06 -5.46 -21.99
N ASP A 192 6.46 -6.60 -22.56
CA ASP A 192 5.67 -7.27 -23.58
C ASP A 192 4.66 -8.25 -22.95
N ASN A 193 4.92 -8.72 -21.72
CA ASN A 193 4.09 -9.68 -21.03
C ASN A 193 4.05 -9.45 -19.52
N LEU A 194 2.88 -9.58 -18.88
CA LEU A 194 2.71 -9.54 -17.41
C LEU A 194 3.53 -10.60 -16.65
N ALA A 195 4.02 -11.61 -17.36
CA ALA A 195 4.92 -12.61 -16.83
C ALA A 195 6.38 -12.15 -16.73
N ASP A 196 6.73 -11.02 -17.36
CA ASP A 196 8.07 -10.44 -17.28
C ASP A 196 8.36 -9.93 -15.85
N ASP A 197 9.64 -9.79 -15.53
CA ASP A 197 10.04 -9.28 -14.22
C ASP A 197 9.70 -7.79 -14.10
N GLY A 198 8.82 -7.46 -13.15
CA GLY A 198 8.38 -6.09 -12.90
C GLY A 198 9.44 -5.20 -12.23
N GLY A 199 10.59 -5.74 -11.78
CA GLY A 199 11.57 -4.97 -11.00
C GLY A 199 12.18 -3.75 -11.72
N GLY A 200 12.25 -3.77 -13.05
CA GLY A 200 12.68 -2.63 -13.87
C GLY A 200 11.53 -1.89 -14.57
N HIS A 201 10.32 -2.43 -14.53
CA HIS A 201 9.17 -1.91 -15.26
C HIS A 201 8.70 -0.55 -14.71
N ASP A 202 8.35 0.38 -15.60
CA ASP A 202 7.69 1.65 -15.28
C ASP A 202 6.82 2.06 -16.48
N PRO A 203 5.53 1.70 -16.50
CA PRO A 203 4.64 1.92 -17.63
C PRO A 203 4.15 3.37 -17.74
N ARG A 204 4.60 4.27 -16.87
CA ARG A 204 4.22 5.69 -16.93
C ARG A 204 4.90 6.37 -18.12
N PHE A 205 4.24 7.39 -18.64
CA PHE A 205 4.87 8.31 -19.59
C PHE A 205 6.05 9.04 -18.93
N ARG A 206 7.13 9.24 -19.69
CA ARG A 206 8.25 10.09 -19.27
C ARG A 206 7.76 11.53 -19.18
N TYR A 207 8.25 12.25 -18.18
CA TYR A 207 7.96 13.67 -18.07
C TYR A 207 8.54 14.42 -19.28
N VAL A 208 7.69 15.20 -19.94
CA VAL A 208 8.09 16.10 -21.01
C VAL A 208 7.88 17.51 -20.51
N LYS A 209 8.93 18.31 -20.55
CA LYS A 209 8.84 19.72 -20.17
C LYS A 209 7.91 20.46 -21.15
N ASN A 210 7.10 21.38 -20.63
CA ASN A 210 6.19 22.22 -21.41
C ASN A 210 5.09 21.43 -22.16
N SER A 211 4.71 20.27 -21.62
CA SER A 211 3.62 19.44 -22.16
C SER A 211 2.27 19.71 -21.48
N ALA A 212 2.23 20.60 -20.49
CA ALA A 212 1.06 20.88 -19.67
C ALA A 212 0.66 22.34 -19.83
N PHE A 213 -0.59 22.61 -20.19
CA PHE A 213 -1.07 23.95 -20.49
C PHE A 213 -2.27 24.36 -19.62
N CYS A 214 -2.25 25.63 -19.21
CA CYS A 214 -3.24 26.26 -18.36
C CYS A 214 -3.33 27.76 -18.67
N SER A 215 -4.34 28.43 -18.14
CA SER A 215 -4.49 29.87 -18.18
C SER A 215 -4.39 30.44 -16.77
N CYS A 216 -3.23 30.99 -16.43
CA CYS A 216 -2.90 31.50 -15.11
C CYS A 216 -2.14 32.83 -15.17
N ALA A 217 -2.54 33.81 -14.36
CA ALA A 217 -1.87 35.11 -14.33
C ALA A 217 -0.46 35.04 -13.70
N GLU A 218 -0.27 34.14 -12.74
CA GLU A 218 1.00 33.96 -12.01
C GLU A 218 1.74 32.71 -12.49
N PRO A 219 3.08 32.70 -12.48
CA PRO A 219 3.86 31.51 -12.81
C PRO A 219 3.57 30.33 -11.88
N GLN A 220 3.28 29.15 -12.44
CA GLN A 220 2.92 27.96 -11.66
C GLN A 220 4.14 27.09 -11.35
N ASN A 221 5.14 27.63 -10.65
CA ASN A 221 6.35 26.88 -10.27
C ASN A 221 6.68 27.04 -8.78
N ARG A 222 7.65 26.26 -8.30
CA ARG A 222 8.03 26.18 -6.89
C ARG A 222 8.53 27.51 -6.31
N GLU A 223 9.20 28.34 -7.11
CA GLU A 223 9.67 29.66 -6.67
C GLU A 223 8.51 30.61 -6.33
N HIS A 224 7.32 30.35 -6.91
CA HIS A 224 6.09 31.09 -6.67
C HIS A 224 5.11 30.33 -5.74
N GLY A 225 5.59 29.30 -5.05
CA GLY A 225 4.83 28.55 -4.05
C GLY A 225 3.91 27.45 -4.60
N ALA A 226 3.89 27.21 -5.91
CA ALA A 226 3.11 26.11 -6.49
C ALA A 226 3.71 24.74 -6.10
N PRO A 227 2.89 23.75 -5.72
CA PRO A 227 3.34 22.40 -5.41
C PRO A 227 3.72 21.64 -6.70
N ASP A 228 4.62 20.67 -6.60
CA ASP A 228 4.91 19.77 -7.72
C ASP A 228 3.83 18.69 -7.82
N ILE A 229 2.90 18.88 -8.76
CA ILE A 229 1.74 18.00 -8.95
C ILE A 229 2.02 16.84 -9.92
N TRP A 230 3.14 16.90 -10.66
CA TRP A 230 3.46 15.95 -11.74
C TRP A 230 4.48 14.89 -11.37
N LYS A 231 5.21 15.09 -10.26
CA LYS A 231 6.26 14.19 -9.75
C LYS A 231 5.94 12.70 -9.82
N ASP A 232 4.76 12.32 -9.36
CA ASP A 232 4.37 10.92 -9.24
C ASP A 232 3.58 10.42 -10.47
N TYR A 233 3.08 11.34 -11.30
CA TYR A 233 2.30 11.06 -12.49
C TYR A 233 3.16 10.72 -13.70
N PHE A 234 4.33 11.33 -13.82
CA PHE A 234 5.27 11.06 -14.89
C PHE A 234 6.55 10.41 -14.36
N ALA A 235 7.12 9.51 -15.14
CA ALA A 235 8.43 8.95 -14.84
C ALA A 235 9.53 10.00 -15.00
N GLY A 236 10.43 10.07 -14.02
CA GLY A 236 11.45 11.12 -13.90
C GLY A 236 10.95 12.36 -13.15
N GLY A 237 9.66 12.71 -13.29
CA GLY A 237 9.06 13.90 -12.70
C GLY A 237 9.63 15.22 -13.26
N PRO A 238 9.03 16.37 -12.90
CA PRO A 238 9.59 17.67 -13.24
C PRO A 238 10.84 17.98 -12.41
N GLY A 239 11.71 18.84 -12.95
CA GLY A 239 12.78 19.46 -12.18
C GLY A 239 12.25 20.56 -11.26
N ASP A 240 13.04 20.99 -10.27
CA ASP A 240 12.66 22.01 -9.27
C ASP A 240 12.21 23.37 -9.88
N LYS A 241 12.60 23.66 -11.12
CA LYS A 241 12.30 24.90 -11.83
C LYS A 241 11.23 24.75 -12.91
N ASP A 242 10.77 23.52 -13.15
CA ASP A 242 9.78 23.30 -14.19
C ASP A 242 8.41 23.72 -13.66
N PRO A 243 7.63 24.48 -14.45
CA PRO A 243 6.29 24.87 -14.04
C PRO A 243 5.33 23.68 -14.14
N ASN A 244 4.27 23.71 -13.34
CA ASN A 244 3.13 22.82 -13.44
C ASN A 244 2.42 22.96 -14.80
N CYS A 245 2.43 24.15 -15.38
CA CYS A 245 1.90 24.42 -16.70
C CYS A 245 2.45 25.72 -17.30
N GLU A 246 2.35 25.80 -18.62
CA GLU A 246 2.57 27.02 -19.42
C GLU A 246 1.24 27.55 -19.99
N ASP A 247 1.27 28.75 -20.55
CA ASP A 247 0.12 29.34 -21.23
C ASP A 247 -0.32 28.46 -22.42
N PHE A 248 -1.63 28.39 -22.66
CA PHE A 248 -2.19 27.70 -23.82
C PHE A 248 -1.49 28.14 -25.11
N GLN A 249 -0.98 27.14 -25.84
CA GLN A 249 -0.54 27.33 -27.21
C GLN A 249 -1.71 27.01 -28.14
N ASP A 250 -1.84 27.73 -29.26
CA ASP A 250 -2.74 27.32 -30.34
C ASP A 250 -2.24 25.99 -30.92
N THR A 251 -2.64 24.88 -30.29
CA THR A 251 -2.24 23.56 -30.73
C THR A 251 -3.10 23.15 -31.92
N VAL A 252 -2.48 23.08 -33.09
CA VAL A 252 -3.09 22.48 -34.28
C VAL A 252 -3.08 20.95 -34.11
N GLY A 253 -4.25 20.30 -34.05
CA GLY A 253 -4.35 18.84 -34.00
C GLY A 253 -5.66 18.29 -33.40
N ASP A 254 -5.80 16.96 -33.38
CA ASP A 254 -6.90 16.26 -32.72
C ASP A 254 -6.81 16.44 -31.20
N LYS A 255 -7.81 17.16 -30.66
CA LYS A 255 -7.98 17.42 -29.24
C LYS A 255 -9.02 16.46 -28.66
N LEU A 256 -8.63 15.66 -27.68
CA LEU A 256 -9.54 14.79 -26.94
C LEU A 256 -10.03 15.50 -25.68
N THR A 257 -11.32 15.83 -25.63
CA THR A 257 -11.93 16.49 -24.45
C THR A 257 -12.52 15.47 -23.48
N VAL A 258 -12.20 15.63 -22.20
CA VAL A 258 -12.69 14.80 -21.09
C VAL A 258 -13.30 15.72 -20.01
N THR A 259 -14.62 15.62 -19.81
CA THR A 259 -15.34 16.57 -18.95
C THR A 259 -15.02 16.45 -17.46
N ARG A 260 -14.95 15.24 -16.92
CA ARG A 260 -14.62 15.01 -15.51
C ARG A 260 -13.86 13.71 -15.39
N ALA A 261 -12.60 13.77 -15.00
CA ALA A 261 -11.73 12.60 -14.96
C ALA A 261 -11.15 12.36 -13.57
N VAL A 262 -11.06 11.09 -13.16
CA VAL A 262 -10.08 10.66 -12.16
C VAL A 262 -8.92 10.04 -12.92
N VAL A 263 -7.75 10.68 -12.82
CA VAL A 263 -6.55 10.31 -13.57
C VAL A 263 -5.68 9.43 -12.67
N MET A 264 -5.60 8.15 -13.01
CA MET A 264 -4.79 7.17 -12.30
C MET A 264 -3.48 6.92 -13.05
N VAL A 265 -2.42 6.59 -12.31
CA VAL A 265 -1.15 6.10 -12.87
C VAL A 265 -0.71 4.85 -12.11
N ARG A 266 -0.04 3.94 -12.79
CA ARG A 266 0.49 2.69 -12.23
C ARG A 266 1.98 2.64 -12.46
N LYS A 267 2.77 2.28 -11.45
CA LYS A 267 4.18 1.92 -11.63
C LYS A 267 4.44 0.46 -11.37
N ASP A 268 3.91 -0.08 -10.27
CA ASP A 268 3.95 -1.50 -9.95
C ASP A 268 2.58 -2.15 -10.22
N ASP A 269 2.22 -2.21 -11.52
CA ASP A 269 1.01 -2.84 -12.05
C ASP A 269 0.93 -4.36 -11.78
N HIS A 270 2.03 -4.98 -11.35
CA HIS A 270 2.06 -6.40 -10.96
C HIS A 270 1.67 -6.64 -9.50
N ASN A 271 1.60 -5.58 -8.70
CA ASN A 271 1.43 -5.68 -7.28
C ASN A 271 0.05 -5.16 -6.87
N PRO A 272 -0.93 -6.05 -6.65
CA PRO A 272 -2.29 -5.64 -6.30
C PRO A 272 -2.37 -4.79 -5.03
N PHE A 273 -1.37 -4.84 -4.13
CA PHE A 273 -1.36 -3.98 -2.95
C PHE A 273 -1.26 -2.50 -3.32
N PHE A 274 -0.36 -2.14 -4.24
CA PHE A 274 -0.20 -0.75 -4.68
C PHE A 274 -1.42 -0.28 -5.47
N GLN A 275 -1.94 -1.13 -6.36
CA GLN A 275 -3.18 -0.81 -7.07
C GLN A 275 -4.36 -0.55 -6.12
N PHE A 276 -4.50 -1.36 -5.06
CA PHE A 276 -5.57 -1.15 -4.05
C PHE A 276 -5.34 0.11 -3.22
N SER A 277 -4.09 0.42 -2.91
CA SER A 277 -3.70 1.69 -2.27
C SER A 277 -4.10 2.89 -3.13
N ALA A 278 -3.80 2.86 -4.43
CA ALA A 278 -4.18 3.92 -5.35
C ALA A 278 -5.71 4.09 -5.45
N MET A 279 -6.45 2.98 -5.55
CA MET A 279 -7.92 3.00 -5.59
C MET A 279 -8.53 3.54 -4.30
N PHE A 280 -7.98 3.15 -3.14
CA PHE A 280 -8.41 3.67 -1.85
C PHE A 280 -8.15 5.17 -1.74
N ASN A 281 -6.95 5.62 -2.13
CA ASN A 281 -6.58 7.04 -2.15
C ASN A 281 -7.53 7.85 -3.03
N ALA A 282 -7.83 7.39 -4.25
CA ALA A 282 -8.76 8.05 -5.15
C ALA A 282 -10.17 8.11 -4.57
N TRP A 283 -10.68 7.00 -4.02
CA TRP A 283 -12.00 6.95 -3.40
C TRP A 283 -12.14 7.91 -2.21
N VAL A 284 -11.11 8.03 -1.36
CA VAL A 284 -11.09 8.98 -0.23
C VAL A 284 -11.17 10.42 -0.72
N VAL A 285 -10.39 10.77 -1.74
CA VAL A 285 -10.39 12.16 -2.25
C VAL A 285 -11.67 12.47 -3.01
N MET A 286 -12.22 11.55 -3.80
CA MET A 286 -13.53 11.72 -4.43
C MET A 286 -14.63 12.00 -3.40
N LYS A 287 -14.63 11.27 -2.28
CA LYS A 287 -15.53 11.56 -1.15
C LYS A 287 -15.29 12.95 -0.55
N THR A 288 -14.03 13.35 -0.42
CA THR A 288 -13.64 14.65 0.14
C THR A 288 -14.18 15.81 -0.69
N ILE A 289 -14.11 15.69 -2.03
CA ILE A 289 -14.56 16.73 -2.97
C ILE A 289 -16.01 16.56 -3.42
N GLY A 290 -16.72 15.55 -2.90
CA GLY A 290 -18.12 15.29 -3.22
C GLY A 290 -18.38 14.84 -4.67
N TRP A 291 -17.40 14.18 -5.31
CA TRP A 291 -17.56 13.68 -6.67
C TRP A 291 -18.31 12.36 -6.74
N ASP A 292 -19.33 12.30 -7.60
CA ASP A 292 -20.06 11.07 -7.90
C ASP A 292 -19.35 10.26 -8.99
N ARG A 293 -19.06 9.00 -8.69
CA ARG A 293 -18.47 8.03 -9.62
C ARG A 293 -19.30 7.85 -10.89
N ASN A 294 -20.63 7.99 -10.84
CA ASN A 294 -21.49 7.78 -12.01
C ASN A 294 -21.35 8.92 -13.05
N THR A 295 -20.83 10.08 -12.62
CA THR A 295 -20.56 11.23 -13.50
C THR A 295 -19.09 11.36 -13.85
N THR A 296 -18.24 10.45 -13.35
CA THR A 296 -16.79 10.53 -13.43
C THR A 296 -16.25 9.54 -14.44
N GLN A 297 -15.36 10.01 -15.32
CA GLN A 297 -14.61 9.20 -16.26
C GLN A 297 -13.35 8.65 -15.58
N LEU A 298 -13.16 7.33 -15.57
CA LEU A 298 -11.86 6.77 -15.20
C LEU A 298 -10.89 6.94 -16.38
N VAL A 299 -9.70 7.44 -16.06
CA VAL A 299 -8.59 7.66 -16.98
C VAL A 299 -7.33 7.01 -16.43
N THR A 300 -6.53 6.36 -17.27
CA THR A 300 -5.22 5.82 -16.89
C THR A 300 -4.11 6.48 -17.71
N LEU A 301 -3.25 7.26 -17.06
CA LEU A 301 -2.14 7.98 -17.69
C LEU A 301 -0.85 7.13 -17.67
N ASP A 302 -0.96 5.90 -18.15
CA ASP A 302 0.12 4.93 -18.26
C ASP A 302 -0.23 3.89 -19.34
N ARG A 303 0.74 3.07 -19.71
CA ARG A 303 0.57 1.93 -20.62
C ARG A 303 0.73 0.58 -19.92
N ALA A 304 0.31 0.50 -18.65
CA ALA A 304 0.38 -0.77 -17.92
C ALA A 304 -0.57 -1.79 -18.55
N LEU A 305 -0.10 -3.03 -18.64
CA LEU A 305 -0.86 -4.11 -19.24
C LEU A 305 -2.15 -4.38 -18.45
N PRO A 306 -3.26 -4.78 -19.11
CA PRO A 306 -4.51 -5.04 -18.43
C PRO A 306 -4.41 -6.17 -17.39
N THR A 307 -4.90 -5.94 -16.18
CA THR A 307 -4.97 -6.95 -15.11
C THR A 307 -6.41 -7.11 -14.60
N PRO A 308 -6.78 -8.22 -13.93
CA PRO A 308 -8.10 -8.36 -13.31
C PRO A 308 -8.49 -7.23 -12.35
N VAL A 309 -7.50 -6.52 -11.79
CA VAL A 309 -7.72 -5.37 -10.90
C VAL A 309 -8.31 -4.17 -11.63
N ASP A 310 -8.15 -4.09 -12.97
CA ASP A 310 -8.64 -2.96 -13.76
C ASP A 310 -10.17 -2.91 -13.81
N ASP A 311 -10.84 -4.06 -13.90
CA ASP A 311 -12.30 -4.14 -13.87
C ASP A 311 -12.85 -3.64 -12.53
N PHE A 312 -12.17 -3.97 -11.42
CA PHE A 312 -12.51 -3.46 -10.11
C PHE A 312 -12.32 -1.93 -10.05
N ARG A 313 -11.18 -1.42 -10.51
CA ARG A 313 -10.89 0.01 -10.55
C ARG A 313 -11.95 0.78 -11.33
N HIS A 314 -12.36 0.25 -12.48
CA HIS A 314 -13.41 0.81 -13.32
C HIS A 314 -14.76 0.84 -12.58
N ALA A 315 -15.20 -0.30 -12.04
CA ALA A 315 -16.45 -0.42 -11.31
C ALA A 315 -16.53 0.50 -10.08
N LEU A 316 -15.39 0.74 -9.42
CA LEU A 316 -15.31 1.55 -8.22
C LEU A 316 -15.33 3.05 -8.51
N LEU A 317 -14.54 3.51 -9.49
CA LEU A 317 -14.21 4.94 -9.67
C LEU A 317 -14.99 5.63 -10.80
N GLY A 318 -15.49 4.88 -11.79
CA GLY A 318 -16.18 5.47 -12.95
C GLY A 318 -16.97 4.45 -13.79
N PRO A 319 -17.97 3.76 -13.22
CA PRO A 319 -18.62 2.60 -13.86
C PRO A 319 -19.45 2.94 -15.10
N GLU A 320 -20.01 4.15 -15.19
CA GLU A 320 -20.99 4.52 -16.23
C GLU A 320 -20.35 4.90 -17.58
N ARG A 321 -19.02 5.00 -17.64
CA ARG A 321 -18.30 5.43 -18.84
C ARG A 321 -17.13 4.50 -19.15
N PRO A 322 -16.79 4.23 -20.42
CA PRO A 322 -15.67 3.36 -20.78
C PRO A 322 -14.34 3.96 -20.32
N VAL A 323 -13.45 3.18 -19.72
CA VAL A 323 -12.11 3.66 -19.31
C VAL A 323 -11.34 4.20 -20.51
N ILE A 324 -10.78 5.41 -20.38
CA ILE A 324 -9.85 5.94 -21.38
C ILE A 324 -8.42 5.57 -20.97
N ARG A 325 -7.74 4.83 -21.84
CA ARG A 325 -6.40 4.30 -21.55
C ARG A 325 -5.28 5.19 -22.09
N GLY A 326 -4.05 4.98 -21.61
CA GLY A 326 -2.91 5.79 -22.03
C GLY A 326 -2.63 5.68 -23.52
N GLU A 327 -2.91 4.53 -24.13
CA GLU A 327 -2.78 4.32 -25.58
C GLU A 327 -3.69 5.25 -26.39
N GLU A 328 -4.86 5.61 -25.86
CA GLU A 328 -5.80 6.52 -26.54
C GLU A 328 -5.35 7.98 -26.45
N PHE A 329 -4.54 8.30 -25.44
CA PHE A 329 -3.95 9.62 -25.25
C PHE A 329 -2.63 9.80 -26.00
N GLN A 330 -1.92 8.70 -26.25
CA GLN A 330 -0.67 8.72 -26.97
C GLN A 330 -0.88 9.41 -28.33
N ASP A 331 0.01 10.36 -28.64
CA ASP A 331 -0.04 11.13 -29.88
C ASP A 331 -1.19 12.14 -30.00
N ARG A 332 -1.79 12.58 -28.88
CA ARG A 332 -2.86 13.58 -28.84
C ARG A 332 -2.63 14.70 -27.84
N VAL A 333 -3.37 15.80 -28.03
CA VAL A 333 -3.60 16.79 -26.98
C VAL A 333 -4.88 16.42 -26.26
N VAL A 334 -4.82 16.31 -24.93
CA VAL A 334 -5.96 15.96 -24.09
C VAL A 334 -6.36 17.18 -23.28
N HIS A 335 -7.64 17.54 -23.34
CA HIS A 335 -8.23 18.63 -22.58
C HIS A 335 -9.14 18.08 -21.50
N PHE A 336 -8.91 18.49 -20.26
CA PHE A 336 -9.74 18.16 -19.12
C PHE A 336 -10.54 19.39 -18.71
N ASP A 337 -11.86 19.31 -18.78
CA ASP A 337 -12.70 20.37 -18.20
C ASP A 337 -12.51 20.36 -16.68
N SER A 338 -12.45 19.16 -16.07
CA SER A 338 -12.12 18.93 -14.65
C SER A 338 -11.39 17.59 -14.47
N ALA A 339 -10.30 17.56 -13.69
CA ALA A 339 -9.52 16.36 -13.44
C ALA A 339 -9.06 16.26 -11.98
N LEU A 340 -9.24 15.10 -11.37
CA LEU A 340 -8.64 14.73 -10.10
C LEU A 340 -7.35 13.94 -10.34
N LEU A 341 -6.25 14.46 -9.81
CA LEU A 341 -4.99 13.76 -9.59
C LEU A 341 -4.97 13.20 -8.15
N PRO A 342 -5.44 11.96 -7.91
CA PRO A 342 -5.39 11.34 -6.60
C PRO A 342 -3.96 11.04 -6.10
N PRO A 343 -3.81 10.75 -4.79
CA PRO A 343 -2.52 10.37 -4.21
C PRO A 343 -1.95 9.10 -4.83
N TYR A 344 -0.65 9.11 -5.06
CA TYR A 344 0.06 8.03 -5.73
C TYR A 344 0.06 6.71 -4.93
N GLU A 345 0.22 5.59 -5.63
CA GLU A 345 0.06 4.23 -5.10
C GLU A 345 0.98 3.89 -3.91
N THR A 346 2.14 4.54 -3.82
CA THR A 346 3.11 4.38 -2.72
C THR A 346 2.93 5.38 -1.57
N THR A 347 1.80 6.08 -1.53
CA THR A 347 1.48 7.08 -0.51
C THR A 347 0.09 6.84 0.11
N GLY A 348 -0.31 7.68 1.06
CA GLY A 348 -1.62 7.61 1.70
C GLY A 348 -1.74 6.62 2.88
N PRO A 349 -2.97 6.38 3.37
CA PRO A 349 -3.19 5.69 4.63
C PRO A 349 -2.68 4.24 4.63
N LEU A 350 -2.95 3.46 3.59
CA LEU A 350 -2.50 2.05 3.51
C LEU A 350 -0.96 1.93 3.54
N MET A 351 -0.26 2.94 3.03
CA MET A 351 1.21 2.99 2.99
C MET A 351 1.82 3.49 4.31
N SER A 352 1.10 4.33 5.04
CA SER A 352 1.59 4.97 6.27
C SER A 352 1.76 3.99 7.45
N HIS A 353 1.19 2.78 7.38
CA HIS A 353 1.19 1.81 8.47
C HIS A 353 1.57 0.39 8.03
N LEU A 354 2.72 0.23 7.38
CA LEU A 354 3.29 -1.08 7.05
C LEU A 354 4.12 -1.70 8.21
N ASN A 355 4.30 -0.98 9.31
CA ASN A 355 5.20 -1.31 10.42
C ASN A 355 4.48 -1.97 11.62
N ASP A 356 5.26 -2.51 12.55
CA ASP A 356 4.81 -3.30 13.72
C ASP A 356 3.99 -2.49 14.74
N ASN A 357 4.32 -1.21 14.93
CA ASN A 357 3.74 -0.41 16.01
C ASN A 357 2.46 0.32 15.57
N GLN A 358 1.48 -0.42 15.04
CA GLN A 358 0.20 0.17 14.63
C GLN A 358 -0.85 0.10 15.77
N PRO A 359 -1.21 1.24 16.41
CA PRO A 359 -2.28 1.29 17.42
C PRO A 359 -3.71 1.18 16.86
N CYS A 360 -3.93 1.48 15.57
CA CYS A 360 -5.28 1.70 15.04
C CYS A 360 -6.04 0.39 14.83
N ARG A 361 -7.33 0.39 15.18
CA ARG A 361 -8.25 -0.75 15.12
C ARG A 361 -9.64 -0.28 14.73
N ALA A 362 -10.46 -1.18 14.18
CA ALA A 362 -11.86 -0.90 13.84
C ALA A 362 -12.00 0.43 13.06
N ASN A 363 -11.39 0.48 11.88
CA ASN A 363 -11.35 1.69 11.06
C ASN A 363 -12.60 1.73 10.17
N ALA A 364 -13.43 2.76 10.34
CA ALA A 364 -14.72 2.87 9.66
C ALA A 364 -14.54 3.14 8.17
N MET A 365 -13.62 4.02 7.79
CA MET A 365 -13.33 4.33 6.39
C MET A 365 -12.89 3.10 5.57
N ILE A 366 -12.06 2.23 6.14
CA ILE A 366 -11.63 0.97 5.51
C ILE A 366 -12.78 -0.03 5.41
N ALA A 367 -13.65 -0.10 6.42
CA ALA A 367 -14.85 -0.94 6.38
C ALA A 367 -15.81 -0.49 5.27
N ASP A 368 -16.02 0.82 5.13
CA ASP A 368 -16.88 1.41 4.09
C ASP A 368 -16.28 1.27 2.70
N PHE A 369 -14.96 1.42 2.56
CA PHE A 369 -14.26 1.14 1.32
C PHE A 369 -14.44 -0.33 0.90
N ARG A 370 -14.30 -1.26 1.85
CA ARG A 370 -14.58 -2.68 1.61
C ARG A 370 -16.02 -2.90 1.13
N ASP A 371 -17.00 -2.29 1.78
CA ASP A 371 -18.41 -2.44 1.38
C ASP A 371 -18.67 -1.88 -0.02
N ALA A 372 -18.15 -0.68 -0.30
CA ALA A 372 -18.24 -0.04 -1.62
C ALA A 372 -17.57 -0.89 -2.71
N ALA A 373 -16.41 -1.49 -2.41
CA ALA A 373 -15.70 -2.36 -3.32
C ALA A 373 -16.49 -3.63 -3.65
N LEU A 374 -16.96 -4.35 -2.63
CA LEU A 374 -17.78 -5.55 -2.81
C LEU A 374 -19.08 -5.23 -3.57
N LYS A 375 -19.73 -4.10 -3.25
CA LYS A 375 -20.94 -3.63 -3.94
C LYS A 375 -20.65 -3.31 -5.41
N SER A 376 -19.52 -2.67 -5.72
CA SER A 376 -19.16 -2.29 -7.09
C SER A 376 -19.06 -3.47 -8.04
N LEU A 377 -18.67 -4.64 -7.55
CA LEU A 377 -18.58 -5.87 -8.32
C LEU A 377 -19.77 -6.82 -8.11
N GLY A 378 -20.82 -6.40 -7.40
CA GLY A 378 -22.01 -7.23 -7.19
C GLY A 378 -21.80 -8.43 -6.26
N VAL A 379 -20.74 -8.43 -5.45
CA VAL A 379 -20.47 -9.53 -4.50
C VAL A 379 -21.48 -9.45 -3.35
N THR A 380 -22.39 -10.43 -3.29
CA THR A 380 -23.41 -10.51 -2.24
C THR A 380 -23.51 -11.94 -1.68
N PRO A 381 -23.86 -12.13 -0.39
CA PRO A 381 -23.90 -11.11 0.65
C PRO A 381 -22.50 -10.58 1.01
N ARG A 382 -22.41 -9.33 1.50
CA ARG A 382 -21.13 -8.63 1.75
C ARG A 382 -20.56 -8.86 3.16
N ASN A 383 -21.43 -9.00 4.15
CA ASN A 383 -21.06 -9.13 5.56
C ASN A 383 -21.24 -10.56 6.11
N THR A 384 -21.83 -11.44 5.31
CA THR A 384 -22.02 -12.86 5.62
C THR A 384 -21.50 -13.70 4.46
N LYS A 385 -21.32 -15.00 4.69
CA LYS A 385 -20.99 -15.95 3.62
C LYS A 385 -22.27 -16.46 2.95
N THR A 386 -22.17 -16.97 1.73
CA THR A 386 -23.32 -17.41 0.93
C THR A 386 -24.02 -18.59 1.57
N ASN A 387 -23.25 -19.52 2.14
CA ASN A 387 -23.79 -20.64 2.91
C ASN A 387 -23.27 -20.53 4.36
N PRO A 388 -24.11 -20.11 5.33
CA PRO A 388 -23.72 -19.97 6.73
C PRO A 388 -23.16 -21.25 7.37
N GLN A 389 -23.54 -22.43 6.86
CA GLN A 389 -23.09 -23.72 7.39
C GLN A 389 -21.81 -24.26 6.73
N ARG A 390 -21.40 -23.77 5.56
CA ARG A 390 -20.22 -24.27 4.85
C ARG A 390 -18.94 -23.95 5.60
N CYS A 391 -18.14 -24.92 6.03
CA CYS A 391 -16.80 -24.67 6.55
C CYS A 391 -15.80 -24.55 5.39
N LEU A 392 -15.18 -23.38 5.20
CA LEU A 392 -14.25 -23.15 4.08
C LEU A 392 -12.89 -22.62 4.54
N VAL A 393 -11.82 -23.32 4.11
CA VAL A 393 -10.42 -22.93 4.28
C VAL A 393 -9.80 -22.66 2.91
N THR A 394 -9.30 -21.45 2.71
CA THR A 394 -8.71 -21.02 1.44
C THR A 394 -7.22 -20.75 1.59
N ILE A 395 -6.41 -21.41 0.76
CA ILE A 395 -5.00 -21.05 0.58
C ILE A 395 -4.90 -20.09 -0.61
N ILE A 396 -4.34 -18.90 -0.40
CA ILE A 396 -3.90 -18.02 -1.48
C ILE A 396 -2.57 -18.58 -2.01
N SER A 397 -2.66 -19.39 -3.07
CA SER A 397 -1.51 -20.06 -3.64
C SER A 397 -0.63 -19.10 -4.41
N ARG A 398 0.67 -19.36 -4.35
CA ARG A 398 1.70 -18.55 -5.01
C ARG A 398 2.58 -19.48 -5.83
N ARG A 399 2.35 -19.51 -7.14
CA ARG A 399 3.03 -20.41 -8.08
C ARG A 399 3.49 -19.66 -9.32
N PRO A 400 4.61 -20.08 -9.95
CA PRO A 400 5.01 -19.54 -11.26
C PRO A 400 3.86 -19.61 -12.27
N TYR A 401 3.61 -18.53 -13.01
CA TYR A 401 2.58 -18.45 -14.05
C TYR A 401 3.14 -17.71 -15.27
N GLY A 402 2.71 -18.09 -16.47
CA GLY A 402 3.10 -17.41 -17.72
C GLY A 402 4.61 -17.37 -18.01
N GLY A 403 5.43 -18.19 -17.32
CA GLY A 403 6.90 -18.11 -17.38
C GLY A 403 7.52 -17.22 -16.29
N ARG A 404 6.70 -16.44 -15.57
CA ARG A 404 7.12 -15.62 -14.43
C ARG A 404 7.61 -16.49 -13.29
N ARG A 405 8.81 -16.19 -12.84
CA ARG A 405 9.33 -16.76 -11.59
C ARG A 405 8.82 -15.96 -10.41
N ILE A 406 8.47 -16.65 -9.34
CA ILE A 406 7.90 -16.03 -8.17
C ILE A 406 8.70 -16.47 -6.95
N GLN A 407 9.14 -15.51 -6.14
CA GLN A 407 9.75 -15.78 -4.84
C GLN A 407 8.70 -15.93 -3.73
N ARG A 408 9.06 -16.49 -2.58
CA ARG A 408 8.14 -16.73 -1.45
C ARG A 408 7.04 -17.71 -1.85
N VAL A 409 7.43 -18.90 -2.30
CA VAL A 409 6.55 -20.03 -2.62
C VAL A 409 6.49 -20.99 -1.44
N TRP A 410 5.31 -21.51 -1.11
CA TRP A 410 5.17 -22.63 -0.17
C TRP A 410 5.38 -23.95 -0.93
N GLN A 411 6.61 -24.46 -0.89
CA GLN A 411 7.09 -25.55 -1.75
C GLN A 411 6.32 -26.86 -1.58
N ASN A 412 5.93 -27.19 -0.35
CA ASN A 412 5.18 -28.41 -0.05
C ASN A 412 3.71 -28.13 0.33
N GLU A 413 3.11 -27.06 -0.22
CA GLU A 413 1.70 -26.69 -0.02
C GLU A 413 0.75 -27.88 -0.24
N GLY A 414 0.92 -28.62 -1.33
CA GLY A 414 0.06 -29.77 -1.67
C GLY A 414 0.10 -30.89 -0.61
N GLU A 415 1.31 -31.24 -0.13
CA GLU A 415 1.47 -32.26 0.91
C GLU A 415 0.76 -31.84 2.21
N ILE A 416 0.90 -30.57 2.60
CA ILE A 416 0.27 -30.08 3.83
C ILE A 416 -1.24 -30.01 3.67
N LEU A 417 -1.73 -29.58 2.52
CA LEU A 417 -3.15 -29.50 2.21
C LEU A 417 -3.81 -30.89 2.26
N ASP A 418 -3.19 -31.91 1.69
CA ASP A 418 -3.70 -33.28 1.72
C ASP A 418 -3.78 -33.82 3.14
N ARG A 419 -2.75 -33.59 3.96
CA ARG A 419 -2.77 -33.96 5.38
C ARG A 419 -3.80 -33.18 6.19
N MET A 420 -4.06 -31.91 5.86
CA MET A 420 -5.15 -31.13 6.49
C MET A 420 -6.52 -31.72 6.17
N ARG A 421 -6.77 -32.10 4.91
CA ARG A 421 -8.02 -32.76 4.50
C ARG A 421 -8.24 -34.10 5.21
N GLU A 422 -7.17 -34.87 5.42
CA GLU A 422 -7.23 -36.13 6.16
C GLU A 422 -7.50 -35.90 7.66
N GLU A 423 -6.73 -35.03 8.31
CA GLU A 423 -6.81 -34.80 9.76
C GLU A 423 -8.13 -34.13 10.19
N TYR A 424 -8.67 -33.22 9.36
CA TYR A 424 -9.84 -32.42 9.71
C TYR A 424 -11.15 -32.88 9.07
N ARG A 425 -11.18 -34.06 8.44
CA ARG A 425 -12.37 -34.60 7.75
C ARG A 425 -13.62 -34.57 8.64
N ASP A 426 -13.48 -35.05 9.87
CA ASP A 426 -14.58 -35.19 10.83
C ASP A 426 -14.56 -34.10 11.93
N ALA A 427 -13.80 -33.01 11.73
CA ALA A 427 -13.58 -32.00 12.77
C ALA A 427 -14.75 -31.03 12.95
N TYR A 428 -15.64 -30.90 11.95
CA TYR A 428 -16.75 -29.96 11.96
C TYR A 428 -18.09 -30.69 12.07
N ARG A 429 -18.92 -30.26 13.03
CA ARG A 429 -20.17 -30.97 13.39
C ARG A 429 -21.21 -31.03 12.27
N PHE A 430 -21.25 -30.02 11.39
CA PHE A 430 -22.30 -29.88 10.37
C PHE A 430 -21.88 -30.34 8.97
N GLY A 431 -20.72 -31.00 8.84
CA GLY A 431 -20.23 -31.56 7.58
C GLY A 431 -18.71 -31.55 7.49
N GLU A 432 -18.17 -31.82 6.30
CA GLU A 432 -16.72 -31.74 6.07
C GLU A 432 -16.30 -30.29 5.80
N CYS A 433 -15.13 -29.90 6.32
CA CYS A 433 -14.49 -28.65 5.93
C CYS A 433 -13.85 -28.77 4.55
N GLU A 434 -14.11 -27.79 3.70
CA GLU A 434 -13.50 -27.70 2.38
C GLU A 434 -12.16 -26.98 2.47
N PHE A 435 -11.11 -27.63 1.97
CA PHE A 435 -9.77 -27.04 1.87
C PHE A 435 -9.40 -26.85 0.40
N GLN A 436 -9.33 -25.59 -0.02
CA GLN A 436 -8.99 -25.21 -1.39
C GLN A 436 -7.67 -24.44 -1.46
N SER A 437 -7.01 -24.53 -2.60
CA SER A 437 -5.83 -23.75 -2.93
C SER A 437 -6.09 -23.01 -4.25
N LEU A 438 -6.05 -21.70 -4.21
CA LEU A 438 -6.49 -20.81 -5.29
C LEU A 438 -5.35 -19.93 -5.79
N GLU A 439 -5.14 -19.91 -7.10
CA GLU A 439 -4.18 -19.03 -7.77
C GLU A 439 -4.89 -17.76 -8.24
N PHE A 440 -4.88 -16.73 -7.40
CA PHE A 440 -5.63 -15.49 -7.64
C PHE A 440 -5.22 -14.75 -8.92
N ALA A 441 -3.99 -14.95 -9.41
CA ALA A 441 -3.54 -14.39 -10.68
C ALA A 441 -4.41 -14.82 -11.88
N ASN A 442 -5.10 -15.96 -11.78
CA ASN A 442 -5.96 -16.52 -12.83
C ASN A 442 -7.46 -16.31 -12.55
N MET A 443 -7.81 -15.51 -11.53
CA MET A 443 -9.19 -15.29 -11.10
C MET A 443 -9.63 -13.85 -11.36
N SER A 444 -10.90 -13.68 -11.70
CA SER A 444 -11.54 -12.36 -11.72
C SER A 444 -11.52 -11.74 -10.31
N MET A 445 -11.56 -10.40 -10.21
CA MET A 445 -11.65 -9.75 -8.91
C MET A 445 -12.94 -10.10 -8.15
N HIS A 446 -14.05 -10.30 -8.87
CA HIS A 446 -15.30 -10.78 -8.29
C HIS A 446 -15.09 -12.12 -7.56
N ASP A 447 -14.43 -13.09 -8.21
CA ASP A 447 -14.25 -14.43 -7.65
C ASP A 447 -13.23 -14.43 -6.51
N GLN A 448 -12.18 -13.61 -6.60
CA GLN A 448 -11.25 -13.40 -5.48
C GLN A 448 -12.00 -12.85 -4.26
N MET A 449 -12.81 -11.79 -4.45
CA MET A 449 -13.61 -11.20 -3.37
C MET A 449 -14.61 -12.22 -2.79
N ARG A 450 -15.34 -12.96 -3.63
CA ARG A 450 -16.30 -14.00 -3.20
C ARG A 450 -15.62 -15.09 -2.38
N ALA A 451 -14.48 -15.61 -2.84
CA ALA A 451 -13.73 -16.63 -2.11
C ALA A 451 -13.30 -16.14 -0.73
N MET A 452 -12.83 -14.89 -0.63
CA MET A 452 -12.40 -14.28 0.63
C MET A 452 -13.57 -14.01 1.58
N VAL A 453 -14.73 -13.56 1.06
CA VAL A 453 -15.96 -13.40 1.84
C VAL A 453 -16.44 -14.74 2.37
N ASP A 454 -16.43 -15.81 1.56
CA ASP A 454 -16.91 -17.13 1.99
C ASP A 454 -16.00 -17.84 2.99
N SER A 455 -14.72 -17.50 3.02
CA SER A 455 -13.72 -18.22 3.83
C SER A 455 -13.92 -18.00 5.33
N ASP A 456 -13.79 -19.08 6.10
CA ASP A 456 -13.71 -19.06 7.56
C ASP A 456 -12.25 -19.02 8.03
N ALA A 457 -11.34 -19.60 7.24
CA ALA A 457 -9.91 -19.43 7.37
C ALA A 457 -9.24 -19.12 6.02
N VAL A 458 -8.26 -18.22 6.03
CA VAL A 458 -7.41 -17.91 4.88
C VAL A 458 -5.95 -18.09 5.28
N ILE A 459 -5.21 -18.81 4.46
CA ILE A 459 -3.78 -19.06 4.65
C ILE A 459 -3.05 -18.53 3.42
N GLY A 460 -1.91 -17.86 3.60
CA GLY A 460 -1.12 -17.43 2.46
C GLY A 460 0.30 -17.07 2.84
N MET A 461 1.20 -17.19 1.87
CA MET A 461 2.57 -16.72 2.02
C MET A 461 2.62 -15.19 1.86
N HIS A 462 3.44 -14.52 2.67
CA HIS A 462 3.62 -13.07 2.63
C HIS A 462 3.95 -12.61 1.21
N GLY A 463 3.11 -11.72 0.67
CA GLY A 463 3.26 -11.17 -0.66
C GLY A 463 2.02 -10.40 -1.07
N ALA A 464 2.10 -9.70 -2.21
CA ALA A 464 1.07 -8.77 -2.67
C ALA A 464 -0.36 -9.32 -2.65
N GLY A 465 -0.54 -10.60 -3.02
CA GLY A 465 -1.85 -11.27 -3.04
C GLY A 465 -2.57 -11.30 -1.69
N MET A 466 -1.83 -11.21 -0.56
CA MET A 466 -2.41 -11.11 0.78
C MET A 466 -3.21 -9.83 1.01
N VAL A 467 -3.14 -8.82 0.12
CA VAL A 467 -4.03 -7.64 0.21
C VAL A 467 -5.51 -8.02 0.19
N ASN A 468 -5.84 -9.17 -0.42
CA ASN A 468 -7.19 -9.71 -0.46
C ASN A 468 -7.81 -9.99 0.93
N VAL A 469 -7.01 -9.99 2.02
CA VAL A 469 -7.57 -10.01 3.38
C VAL A 469 -8.54 -8.85 3.63
N MET A 470 -8.43 -7.77 2.85
CA MET A 470 -9.35 -6.64 2.86
C MET A 470 -10.82 -7.04 2.62
N TRP A 471 -11.07 -8.17 1.95
CA TRP A 471 -12.42 -8.63 1.60
C TRP A 471 -13.02 -9.59 2.61
N THR A 472 -12.21 -10.07 3.56
CA THR A 472 -12.64 -11.06 4.55
C THR A 472 -13.70 -10.50 5.49
N ARG A 473 -14.44 -11.40 6.11
CA ARG A 473 -15.42 -11.03 7.14
C ARG A 473 -14.69 -10.76 8.46
N PRO A 474 -15.29 -9.97 9.37
CA PRO A 474 -14.83 -9.92 10.75
C PRO A 474 -14.71 -11.33 11.33
N GLU A 475 -13.72 -11.53 12.19
CA GLU A 475 -13.39 -12.80 12.83
C GLU A 475 -12.86 -13.94 11.95
N THR A 476 -12.78 -13.79 10.61
CA THR A 476 -12.11 -14.77 9.75
C THR A 476 -10.68 -15.02 10.26
N LEU A 477 -10.28 -16.30 10.36
CA LEU A 477 -8.93 -16.68 10.75
C LEU A 477 -7.97 -16.44 9.59
N ILE A 478 -6.94 -15.62 9.79
CA ILE A 478 -5.91 -15.34 8.78
C ILE A 478 -4.58 -15.86 9.29
N VAL A 479 -3.96 -16.75 8.51
CA VAL A 479 -2.61 -17.26 8.77
C VAL A 479 -1.68 -16.75 7.67
N GLU A 480 -0.75 -15.89 8.05
CA GLU A 480 0.26 -15.37 7.14
C GLU A 480 1.61 -16.06 7.37
N ILE A 481 2.09 -16.76 6.35
CA ILE A 481 3.36 -17.46 6.38
C ILE A 481 4.47 -16.49 5.95
N PHE A 482 5.55 -16.41 6.73
CA PHE A 482 6.67 -15.51 6.44
C PHE A 482 7.98 -16.28 6.22
N PRO A 483 8.85 -15.79 5.31
CA PRO A 483 10.29 -16.00 5.43
C PRO A 483 10.76 -15.51 6.81
N ARG A 484 11.69 -16.22 7.46
CA ARG A 484 12.02 -15.97 8.88
C ARG A 484 12.46 -14.53 9.14
N ARG A 485 13.17 -13.90 8.18
CA ARG A 485 13.73 -12.55 8.30
C ARG A 485 12.88 -11.44 7.71
N ARG A 486 11.65 -11.74 7.25
CA ARG A 486 10.75 -10.74 6.66
C ARG A 486 9.88 -10.08 7.71
N TYR A 487 10.04 -8.77 7.91
CA TYR A 487 9.33 -8.00 8.92
C TYR A 487 8.48 -6.90 8.29
N ARG A 488 7.27 -7.25 7.85
CA ARG A 488 6.25 -6.32 7.33
C ARG A 488 4.88 -6.75 7.82
N TRP A 489 4.12 -5.81 8.38
CA TRP A 489 2.88 -6.10 9.11
C TRP A 489 1.64 -5.43 8.51
N GLY A 490 1.71 -4.99 7.26
CA GLY A 490 0.60 -4.32 6.58
C GLY A 490 -0.70 -5.13 6.59
N TYR A 491 -0.65 -6.44 6.32
CA TYR A 491 -1.84 -7.29 6.29
C TYR A 491 -2.41 -7.59 7.68
N ARG A 492 -1.55 -7.70 8.71
CA ARG A 492 -2.00 -7.69 10.10
C ARG A 492 -2.77 -6.40 10.41
N ASN A 493 -2.26 -5.25 9.97
CA ASN A 493 -2.89 -3.95 10.25
C ASN A 493 -4.23 -3.83 9.52
N LEU A 494 -4.34 -4.31 8.28
CA LEU A 494 -5.64 -4.48 7.60
C LEU A 494 -6.61 -5.34 8.42
N CYS A 495 -6.14 -6.45 9.00
CA CYS A 495 -6.98 -7.25 9.88
C CYS A 495 -7.38 -6.55 11.17
N GLN A 496 -6.51 -5.71 11.75
CA GLN A 496 -6.87 -4.90 12.91
C GLN A 496 -7.98 -3.91 12.59
N TYR A 497 -8.03 -3.39 11.37
CA TYR A 497 -9.08 -2.49 10.91
C TYR A 497 -10.41 -3.21 10.70
N LEU A 498 -10.37 -4.38 10.07
CA LEU A 498 -11.56 -5.13 9.67
C LEU A 498 -12.07 -6.12 10.73
N GLY A 499 -11.27 -6.39 11.76
CA GLY A 499 -11.62 -7.31 12.83
C GLY A 499 -11.34 -8.80 12.53
N CYS A 500 -10.58 -9.14 11.48
CA CYS A 500 -10.12 -10.52 11.29
C CYS A 500 -9.06 -10.94 12.32
N LYS A 501 -8.93 -12.26 12.54
CA LYS A 501 -8.00 -12.86 13.52
C LYS A 501 -6.71 -13.26 12.81
N TRP A 502 -5.73 -12.37 12.82
CA TRP A 502 -4.46 -12.59 12.14
C TRP A 502 -3.42 -13.27 13.02
N HIS A 503 -2.70 -14.23 12.46
CA HIS A 503 -1.59 -14.95 13.08
C HIS A 503 -0.43 -15.12 12.08
N GLU A 504 0.79 -14.81 12.51
CA GLU A 504 1.99 -15.11 11.71
C GLU A 504 2.52 -16.53 11.95
N PHE A 505 2.98 -17.15 10.87
CA PHE A 505 3.74 -18.40 10.91
C PHE A 505 5.14 -18.17 10.32
N ARG A 506 6.18 -18.26 11.17
CA ARG A 506 7.60 -18.10 10.76
C ARG A 506 8.40 -19.40 10.81
N SER A 507 7.83 -20.42 11.45
CA SER A 507 8.34 -21.78 11.57
C SER A 507 8.56 -22.44 10.19
N GLY A 508 9.15 -23.64 10.12
CA GLY A 508 9.54 -24.27 8.85
C GLY A 508 10.93 -23.84 8.35
N ARG A 509 11.37 -24.40 7.23
CA ARG A 509 12.67 -24.18 6.60
C ARG A 509 12.56 -23.15 5.48
N ASP A 510 13.37 -22.10 5.55
CA ASP A 510 13.52 -21.16 4.43
C ASP A 510 14.40 -21.80 3.35
N VAL A 511 13.90 -21.85 2.12
CA VAL A 511 14.57 -22.48 0.98
C VAL A 511 15.06 -21.42 0.02
N ARG A 512 16.36 -21.46 -0.29
CA ARG A 512 16.98 -20.57 -1.28
C ARG A 512 16.80 -21.19 -2.66
N VAL A 513 15.93 -20.61 -3.47
CA VAL A 513 15.72 -21.09 -4.84
C VAL A 513 16.10 -20.02 -5.87
N HIS A 514 15.65 -18.78 -5.66
CA HIS A 514 15.71 -17.74 -6.70
C HIS A 514 16.28 -16.41 -6.24
N THR A 515 16.72 -16.31 -4.99
CA THR A 515 17.15 -15.05 -4.40
C THR A 515 18.20 -15.28 -3.32
N PHE A 516 19.08 -14.31 -3.16
CA PHE A 516 19.97 -14.21 -2.01
C PHE A 516 19.37 -13.36 -0.88
N ASP A 517 18.28 -12.63 -1.14
CA ASP A 517 17.59 -11.82 -0.14
C ASP A 517 16.83 -12.74 0.83
N PRO A 518 17.23 -12.79 2.12
CA PRO A 518 16.54 -13.62 3.10
C PRO A 518 15.07 -13.22 3.34
N ASN A 519 14.63 -12.05 2.87
CA ASN A 519 13.24 -11.61 2.90
C ASN A 519 12.35 -12.29 1.87
N ASP A 520 12.94 -12.94 0.88
CA ASP A 520 12.27 -13.39 -0.33
C ASP A 520 12.32 -14.92 -0.48
N MET A 521 12.77 -15.62 0.55
CA MET A 521 12.94 -17.07 0.52
C MET A 521 11.63 -17.83 0.42
N ASP A 522 11.69 -18.97 -0.24
CA ASP A 522 10.59 -19.94 -0.26
C ASP A 522 10.48 -20.66 1.08
N LYS A 523 9.39 -21.39 1.27
CA LYS A 523 9.08 -22.08 2.52
C LYS A 523 8.79 -23.54 2.30
N GLU A 524 9.40 -24.38 3.13
CA GLU A 524 8.99 -25.77 3.31
C GLU A 524 8.62 -25.97 4.79
N ILE A 525 7.47 -26.58 5.05
CA ILE A 525 6.91 -26.69 6.40
C ILE A 525 6.63 -28.15 6.69
N LEU A 526 7.18 -28.71 7.76
CA LEU A 526 6.85 -30.07 8.18
C LEU A 526 5.44 -30.11 8.80
N TYR A 527 4.64 -31.11 8.44
CA TYR A 527 3.26 -31.19 8.91
C TYR A 527 3.10 -31.19 10.45
N PRO A 528 3.92 -31.90 11.25
CA PRO A 528 3.81 -31.83 12.71
C PRO A 528 3.98 -30.40 13.26
N GLN A 529 4.86 -29.61 12.65
CA GLN A 529 5.10 -28.22 13.01
C GLN A 529 3.96 -27.30 12.57
N TRP A 530 3.39 -27.55 11.37
CA TRP A 530 2.20 -26.85 10.92
C TRP A 530 1.02 -27.14 11.85
N ARG A 531 0.73 -28.42 12.10
CA ARG A 531 -0.36 -28.88 12.97
C ARG A 531 -0.27 -28.30 14.37
N SER A 532 0.90 -28.30 15.01
CA SER A 532 1.04 -27.76 16.37
C SER A 532 0.68 -26.26 16.47
N PHE A 533 0.81 -25.53 15.36
CA PHE A 533 0.42 -24.12 15.27
C PHE A 533 -1.03 -23.95 14.84
N PHE A 534 -1.44 -24.62 13.76
CA PHE A 534 -2.72 -24.40 13.11
C PHE A 534 -3.89 -25.03 13.86
N ASP A 535 -3.71 -26.23 14.44
CA ASP A 535 -4.78 -26.98 15.10
C ASP A 535 -5.55 -26.20 16.17
N PRO A 536 -4.90 -25.57 17.18
CA PRO A 536 -5.65 -24.82 18.19
C PRO A 536 -6.40 -23.61 17.60
N LEU A 537 -5.82 -22.94 16.60
CA LEU A 537 -6.45 -21.78 15.94
C LEU A 537 -7.67 -22.20 15.12
N PHE A 538 -7.53 -23.29 14.37
CA PHE A 538 -8.59 -23.79 13.51
C PHE A 538 -9.74 -24.36 14.32
N ARG A 539 -9.47 -25.10 15.40
CA ARG A 539 -10.51 -25.58 16.31
C ARG A 539 -11.30 -24.44 16.96
N GLU A 540 -10.64 -23.32 17.30
CA GLU A 540 -11.34 -22.12 17.78
C GLU A 540 -12.25 -21.52 16.70
N ALA A 541 -11.78 -21.46 15.44
CA ALA A 541 -12.58 -20.99 14.31
C ALA A 541 -13.80 -21.89 14.06
N LEU A 542 -13.62 -23.21 14.12
CA LEU A 542 -14.72 -24.18 14.00
C LEU A 542 -15.75 -24.02 15.11
N TYR A 543 -15.31 -23.91 16.37
CA TYR A 543 -16.21 -23.71 17.50
C TYR A 543 -17.11 -22.48 17.30
N LYS A 544 -16.54 -21.35 16.85
CA LYS A 544 -17.32 -20.13 16.57
C LYS A 544 -18.27 -20.29 15.40
N LEU A 545 -17.86 -21.02 14.36
CA LEU A 545 -18.73 -21.33 13.24
C LEU A 545 -19.92 -22.18 13.70
N GLU A 546 -19.66 -23.23 14.48
CA GLU A 546 -20.69 -24.11 15.04
C GLU A 546 -21.66 -23.37 15.97
N GLU A 547 -21.16 -22.43 16.78
CA GLU A 547 -21.99 -21.58 17.65
C GLU A 547 -22.95 -20.73 16.81
N LYS A 548 -22.45 -20.09 15.75
CA LYS A 548 -23.27 -19.27 14.84
C LYS A 548 -24.34 -20.09 14.11
N VAL A 549 -23.97 -21.30 13.65
CA VAL A 549 -24.89 -22.22 12.98
C VAL A 549 -25.94 -22.77 13.94
N GLY A 550 -25.55 -23.10 15.19
CA GLY A 550 -26.46 -23.63 16.19
C GLY A 550 -27.37 -22.59 16.84
N SER A 551 -27.03 -21.30 16.76
CA SER A 551 -27.88 -20.19 17.23
C SER A 551 -28.87 -19.68 16.18
N SER A 552 -28.69 -20.08 14.92
CA SER A 552 -29.56 -19.75 13.78
C SER A 552 -30.61 -20.84 13.60
#